data_AF-F6I1H1-F1
#
_entry.id   AF-F6I1H1-F1
#
_cell.length_a   1.000
_cell.length_b   1.000
_cell.length_c   1.000
_cell.angle_alpha   90.00
_cell.angle_beta   90.00
_cell.angle_gamma   90.00
#
_symmetry.space_group_name_H-M   'P 1'
#
loop_
_entity.id
_entity.type
_entity.pdbx_description
1 polymer ?
#
loop_
_entity_poly.entity_id
_entity_poly.type
_entity_poly.pdbx_seq_one_letter_code
_entity_poly.pdbx_strand_id
1 'polypeptide(L)'
;MDFPVDFRCPISMELMQDPVTISTGVTYERKNIEKWLFSYNNKTCPTTMQRINSFDITPNHTLKRLILAWQNEEAARSCDSRPVRSLKHDELVSLLATMESTPFKVNSLKKLRAIVGLGHEVKDDFMSL
;
A
#
# COMPACT_ATOMS: atom_id res chain seq x y z
N MET A 1 0.25 4.51 17.06
CA MET A 1 -0.16 4.04 15.72
C MET A 1 -0.37 2.54 15.85
N ASP A 2 -1.60 2.13 16.08
CA ASP A 2 -1.95 0.71 16.14
C ASP A 2 -2.43 0.30 14.74
N PHE A 3 -1.97 -0.84 14.24
CA PHE A 3 -2.36 -1.36 12.93
C PHE A 3 -3.53 -2.35 13.07
N PRO A 4 -4.30 -2.59 12.00
CA PRO A 4 -5.40 -3.55 12.03
C PRO A 4 -4.95 -4.92 12.57
N VAL A 5 -5.77 -5.50 13.45
CA VAL A 5 -5.47 -6.78 14.12
C VAL A 5 -5.21 -7.92 13.13
N ASP A 6 -5.85 -7.88 11.97
CA ASP A 6 -5.70 -8.88 10.90
C ASP A 6 -4.31 -8.86 10.26
N PHE A 7 -3.54 -7.77 10.43
CA PHE A 7 -2.17 -7.65 9.92
C PHE A 7 -1.13 -8.10 10.93
N ARG A 8 -1.55 -8.45 12.15
CA ARG A 8 -0.68 -8.87 13.23
C ARG A 8 -0.30 -10.34 13.09
N CYS A 9 0.99 -10.63 13.17
CA CYS A 9 1.47 -11.99 13.29
C CYS A 9 1.08 -12.55 14.67
N PRO A 10 0.36 -13.68 14.77
CA PRO A 10 -0.03 -14.23 16.07
C PRO A 10 1.14 -14.75 16.93
N ILE A 11 2.33 -14.93 16.35
CA ILE A 11 3.53 -15.40 17.07
C ILE A 11 4.34 -14.21 17.62
N SER A 12 4.70 -13.23 16.78
CA SER A 12 5.51 -12.08 17.23
C SER A 12 4.69 -10.93 17.80
N MET A 13 3.37 -10.92 17.54
CA MET A 13 2.49 -9.78 17.84
C MET A 13 2.86 -8.49 17.11
N GLU A 14 3.68 -8.59 16.06
CA GLU A 14 4.13 -7.48 15.20
C GLU A 14 3.43 -7.51 13.84
N LEU A 15 3.54 -6.42 13.09
CA LEU A 15 3.03 -6.33 11.72
C LEU A 15 3.73 -7.32 10.81
N MET A 16 2.97 -8.11 10.04
CA MET A 16 3.53 -9.03 9.04
C MET A 16 4.15 -8.26 7.86
N GLN A 17 5.37 -8.63 7.50
CA GLN A 17 6.07 -8.14 6.30
C GLN A 17 6.01 -9.17 5.16
N ASP A 18 6.09 -10.46 5.51
CA ASP A 18 5.91 -11.56 4.58
C ASP A 18 4.86 -12.56 5.09
N PRO A 19 3.56 -12.24 4.94
CA PRO A 19 2.48 -13.08 5.43
C PRO A 19 2.41 -14.40 4.66
N VAL A 20 2.42 -15.51 5.41
CA VAL A 20 2.29 -16.87 4.89
C VAL A 20 1.24 -17.66 5.66
N THR A 21 0.47 -18.48 4.95
CA THR A 21 -0.61 -19.29 5.49
C THR A 21 -0.19 -20.75 5.54
N ILE A 22 -0.49 -21.40 6.67
CA ILE A 22 -0.27 -22.84 6.85
C ILE A 22 -1.59 -23.61 6.61
N SER A 23 -1.52 -24.94 6.56
CA SER A 23 -2.67 -25.84 6.31
C SER A 23 -3.89 -25.64 7.23
N THR A 24 -3.70 -25.04 8.41
CA THR A 24 -4.82 -24.68 9.32
C THR A 24 -5.58 -23.41 8.92
N GLY A 25 -5.15 -22.72 7.85
CA GLY A 25 -5.75 -21.47 7.38
C GLY A 25 -5.30 -20.21 8.11
N VAL A 26 -4.48 -20.34 9.16
CA VAL A 26 -3.93 -19.19 9.88
C VAL A 26 -2.70 -18.63 9.18
N THR A 27 -2.58 -17.29 9.18
CA THR A 27 -1.48 -16.57 8.55
C THR A 27 -0.51 -16.03 9.59
N TYR A 28 0.78 -16.13 9.31
CA TYR A 28 1.90 -15.73 10.17
C TYR A 28 2.95 -14.97 9.37
N GLU A 29 3.86 -14.30 10.07
CA GLU A 29 5.13 -13.88 9.48
C GLU A 29 5.99 -15.10 9.15
N ARG A 30 6.54 -15.16 7.93
CA ARG A 30 7.33 -16.29 7.42
C ARG A 30 8.38 -16.76 8.41
N LYS A 31 9.27 -15.85 8.83
CA LYS A 31 10.43 -16.20 9.68
C LYS A 31 9.99 -16.87 11.00
N ASN A 32 8.85 -16.45 11.54
CA ASN A 32 8.37 -16.91 12.83
C ASN A 32 7.75 -18.30 12.74
N ILE A 33 6.95 -18.55 11.71
CA ILE A 33 6.35 -19.88 11.51
C ILE A 33 7.38 -20.90 11.02
N GLU A 34 8.34 -20.49 10.19
CA GLU A 34 9.46 -21.36 9.78
C GLU A 34 10.30 -21.76 11.00
N LYS A 35 10.63 -20.81 11.89
CA LYS A 35 11.34 -21.11 13.14
C LYS A 35 10.53 -22.06 14.03
N TRP A 36 9.21 -21.87 14.12
CA TRP A 36 8.32 -22.73 14.87
C TRP A 36 8.32 -24.17 14.38
N LEU A 37 8.17 -24.37 13.07
CA LEU A 37 8.06 -25.70 12.47
C LEU A 37 9.41 -26.41 12.36
N PHE A 38 10.46 -25.70 11.92
CA PHE A 38 11.74 -26.32 11.56
C PHE A 38 12.81 -26.20 12.65
N SER A 39 12.87 -25.08 13.39
CA SER A 39 13.87 -24.92 14.45
C SER A 39 13.41 -25.51 15.78
N TYR A 40 12.15 -25.30 16.15
CA TYR A 40 11.58 -25.86 17.39
C TYR A 40 10.95 -27.24 17.19
N ASN A 41 10.86 -27.72 15.94
CA ASN A 41 10.28 -29.02 15.57
C ASN A 41 8.85 -29.22 16.11
N ASN A 42 8.09 -28.13 16.26
CA ASN A 42 6.72 -28.18 16.73
C ASN A 42 5.80 -28.58 15.57
N LYS A 43 4.90 -29.54 15.83
CA LYS A 43 3.94 -30.08 14.85
C LYS A 43 2.52 -29.61 15.08
N THR A 44 2.34 -28.56 15.86
CA THR A 44 1.05 -27.99 16.23
C THR A 44 0.97 -26.55 15.75
N CYS A 45 -0.22 -26.12 15.36
CA CYS A 45 -0.49 -24.74 15.03
C CYS A 45 -0.47 -23.89 16.31
N PRO A 46 0.32 -22.80 16.36
CA PRO A 46 0.41 -21.94 17.55
C PRO A 46 -0.92 -21.35 17.98
N THR A 47 -1.83 -21.09 17.03
CA THR A 47 -3.08 -20.37 17.28
C THR A 47 -4.25 -21.32 17.51
N THR A 48 -4.42 -22.33 16.64
CA THR A 48 -5.55 -23.26 16.75
C THR A 48 -5.26 -24.44 17.67
N MET A 49 -4.01 -24.62 18.10
CA MET A 49 -3.54 -25.79 18.87
C MET A 49 -3.78 -27.14 18.18
N GLN A 50 -4.14 -27.12 16.89
CA GLN A 50 -4.38 -28.34 16.11
C GLN A 50 -3.08 -28.89 15.55
N ARG A 51 -3.02 -30.22 15.36
CA ARG A 51 -1.87 -30.87 14.73
C ARG A 51 -1.81 -30.49 13.25
N ILE A 52 -0.63 -30.11 12.79
CA ILE A 52 -0.35 -29.77 11.40
C ILE A 52 -0.05 -31.07 10.65
N ASN A 53 -0.86 -31.38 9.64
CA ASN A 53 -0.71 -32.58 8.82
C ASN A 53 0.29 -32.37 7.69
N SER A 54 0.30 -31.19 7.07
CA SER A 54 1.27 -30.78 6.06
C SER A 54 2.01 -29.52 6.49
N PHE A 55 3.33 -29.54 6.34
CA PHE A 55 4.24 -28.43 6.68
C PHE A 55 4.42 -27.45 5.52
N ASP A 56 3.50 -27.48 4.56
CA ASP A 56 3.51 -26.59 3.42
C ASP A 56 3.15 -25.17 3.88
N ILE A 57 3.98 -24.22 3.46
CA ILE A 57 3.82 -22.80 3.78
C ILE A 57 3.46 -22.09 2.47
N THR A 58 2.23 -21.58 2.38
CA THR A 58 1.75 -20.88 1.19
C THR A 58 1.83 -19.37 1.38
N PRO A 59 2.49 -18.61 0.48
CA PRO A 59 2.48 -17.15 0.54
C PRO A 59 1.08 -16.55 0.44
N ASN A 60 0.74 -15.59 1.31
CA ASN A 60 -0.53 -14.88 1.26
C ASN A 60 -0.36 -13.51 0.58
N HIS A 61 -0.35 -13.53 -0.76
CA HIS A 61 -0.15 -12.32 -1.56
C HIS A 61 -1.27 -11.28 -1.38
N THR A 62 -2.50 -11.73 -1.13
CA THR A 62 -3.64 -10.85 -0.89
C THR A 62 -3.43 -10.03 0.38
N LEU A 63 -3.10 -10.69 1.50
CA LEU A 63 -2.82 -9.99 2.75
C LEU A 63 -1.60 -9.07 2.63
N LYS A 64 -0.56 -9.51 1.93
CA LYS A 64 0.62 -8.67 1.67
C LYS A 64 0.25 -7.38 0.94
N ARG A 65 -0.59 -7.46 -0.10
CA ARG A 65 -1.06 -6.27 -0.83
C ARG A 65 -1.90 -5.35 0.06
N LEU A 66 -2.78 -5.90 0.90
CA LEU A 66 -3.59 -5.11 1.84
C LEU A 66 -2.73 -4.37 2.87
N ILE A 67 -1.73 -5.04 3.43
CA ILE A 67 -0.79 -4.43 4.38
C ILE A 67 -0.02 -3.28 3.71
N LEU A 68 0.49 -3.50 2.50
CA LEU A 68 1.23 -2.46 1.74
C LEU A 68 0.34 -1.25 1.41
N ALA A 69 -0.91 -1.49 1.00
CA ALA A 69 -1.86 -0.41 0.73
C ALA A 69 -2.13 0.42 2.00
N TRP A 70 -2.37 -0.24 3.13
CA TRP A 70 -2.56 0.42 4.42
C TRP A 70 -1.33 1.24 4.85
N GLN A 71 -0.12 0.70 4.69
CA GLN A 71 1.12 1.43 4.99
C GLN A 71 1.27 2.69 4.13
N ASN A 72 0.91 2.62 2.85
CA ASN A 72 0.97 3.77 1.95
C ASN A 72 -0.06 4.86 2.35
N GLU A 73 -1.26 4.45 2.74
CA GLU A 73 -2.28 5.38 3.25
C GLU A 73 -1.85 6.04 4.57
N GLU A 74 -1.21 5.30 5.48
CA GLU A 74 -0.66 5.88 6.71
C GLU A 74 0.54 6.81 6.44
N ALA A 75 1.37 6.49 5.46
CA ALA A 75 2.43 7.37 5.00
C ALA A 75 1.83 8.67 4.44
N ALA A 76 0.76 8.59 3.64
CA ALA A 76 0.06 9.76 3.15
C ALA A 76 -0.56 10.60 4.27
N ARG A 77 -1.22 9.96 5.27
CA ARG A 77 -1.80 10.63 6.44
C ARG A 77 -0.76 11.31 7.33
N SER A 78 0.38 10.66 7.56
CA SER A 78 1.49 11.25 8.33
C SER A 78 2.21 12.39 7.59
N CYS A 79 2.09 12.42 6.25
CA CYS A 79 2.65 13.47 5.40
C CYS A 79 1.71 14.67 5.20
N ASP A 80 0.53 14.72 5.82
CA ASP A 80 -0.35 15.91 5.82
C ASP A 80 0.20 17.09 6.67
N SER A 81 1.46 16.98 7.10
CA SER A 81 2.30 18.11 7.51
C SER A 81 3.14 18.70 6.37
N ARG A 82 3.06 18.16 5.14
CA ARG A 82 3.61 18.80 3.93
C ARG A 82 2.48 19.47 3.17
N PRO A 83 2.62 20.77 2.84
CA PRO A 83 1.63 21.41 2.01
C PRO A 83 1.67 20.71 0.66
N VAL A 84 0.62 19.96 0.32
CA VAL A 84 0.15 19.96 -1.07
C VAL A 84 0.19 21.43 -1.46
N ARG A 85 0.99 21.79 -2.47
CA ARG A 85 1.02 23.18 -2.95
C ARG A 85 -0.38 23.46 -3.50
N SER A 86 -1.29 23.85 -2.62
CA SER A 86 -2.58 24.39 -2.97
C SER A 86 -2.26 25.63 -3.76
N LEU A 87 -2.29 25.49 -5.09
CA LEU A 87 -2.38 26.63 -5.98
C LEU A 87 -3.57 27.42 -5.47
N LYS A 88 -3.30 28.60 -4.91
CA LYS A 88 -4.33 29.42 -4.30
C LYS A 88 -5.38 29.69 -5.38
N HIS A 89 -6.64 29.67 -5.00
CA HIS A 89 -7.76 29.92 -5.91
C HIS A 89 -7.53 31.19 -6.75
N ASP A 90 -6.90 32.21 -6.18
CA ASP A 90 -6.54 33.47 -6.85
C ASP A 90 -5.57 33.28 -8.02
N GLU A 91 -4.62 32.34 -7.92
CA GLU A 91 -3.65 32.05 -8.98
C GLU A 91 -4.33 31.33 -10.16
N LEU A 92 -5.22 30.36 -9.87
CA LEU A 92 -6.03 29.68 -10.88
C LEU A 92 -7.00 30.64 -11.58
N VAL A 93 -7.64 31.54 -10.83
CA VAL A 93 -8.56 32.55 -11.39
C VAL A 93 -7.80 33.57 -12.25
N SER A 94 -6.64 34.03 -11.80
CA SER A 94 -5.77 34.92 -12.58
C SER A 94 -5.33 34.26 -13.89
N LEU A 95 -4.95 32.98 -13.86
CA LEU A 95 -4.60 32.22 -15.05
C LEU A 95 -5.78 32.08 -16.03
N LEU A 96 -6.98 31.75 -15.54
CA LEU A 96 -8.20 31.66 -16.37
C LEU A 96 -8.58 33.01 -16.99
N ALA A 97 -8.53 34.10 -16.22
CA ALA A 97 -8.80 35.45 -16.72
C ALA A 97 -7.81 35.90 -17.82
N THR A 98 -6.57 35.42 -17.79
CA THR A 98 -5.59 35.71 -18.85
C THR A 98 -5.82 34.91 -20.14
N MET A 99 -6.62 33.84 -20.11
CA MET A 99 -6.99 33.07 -21.31
C MET A 99 -8.17 33.71 -22.06
N GLU A 100 -9.06 34.40 -21.33
CA GLU A 100 -10.23 35.06 -21.91
C GLU A 100 -9.91 36.42 -22.55
N SER A 101 -8.74 37.00 -22.26
CA SER A 101 -8.45 38.40 -22.61
C SER A 101 -7.73 38.63 -23.94
N THR A 102 -7.03 37.68 -24.56
CA THR A 102 -6.44 37.87 -25.93
C THR A 102 -6.06 36.56 -26.66
N PRO A 103 -6.10 36.51 -28.00
CA PRO A 103 -6.10 35.24 -28.77
C PRO A 103 -4.76 34.48 -28.91
N PHE A 104 -3.62 34.97 -28.40
CA PHE A 104 -2.28 34.42 -28.79
C PHE A 104 -1.29 34.09 -27.65
N LYS A 105 -1.73 33.67 -26.46
CA LYS A 105 -0.80 33.28 -25.37
C LYS A 105 -0.60 31.77 -25.24
N VAL A 106 0.13 31.22 -26.22
CA VAL A 106 0.69 29.85 -26.21
C VAL A 106 1.52 29.56 -24.94
N ASN A 107 2.07 30.58 -24.27
CA ASN A 107 2.88 30.40 -23.07
C ASN A 107 2.05 30.02 -21.81
N SER A 108 0.82 30.55 -21.68
CA SER A 108 -0.09 30.15 -20.60
C SER A 108 -0.57 28.71 -20.80
N LEU A 109 -0.87 28.34 -22.04
CA LEU A 109 -1.20 26.95 -22.41
C LEU A 109 -0.03 25.98 -22.19
N LYS A 110 1.22 26.40 -22.50
CA LYS A 110 2.42 25.59 -22.20
C LYS A 110 2.60 25.37 -20.70
N LYS A 111 2.33 26.38 -19.87
CA LYS A 111 2.35 26.24 -18.41
C LYS A 111 1.25 25.32 -17.90
N LEU A 112 0.03 25.45 -18.41
CA LEU A 112 -1.09 24.58 -18.05
C LEU A 112 -0.84 23.12 -18.46
N ARG A 113 -0.30 22.90 -19.66
CA ARG A 113 0.12 21.57 -20.15
C ARG A 113 1.21 20.95 -19.28
N ALA A 114 2.15 21.74 -18.76
CA ALA A 114 3.20 21.24 -17.86
C ALA A 114 2.63 20.81 -16.50
N ILE A 115 1.56 21.45 -16.03
CA ILE A 115 0.88 21.11 -14.78
C ILE A 115 0.02 19.85 -14.96
N VAL A 116 -0.72 19.75 -16.07
CA VAL A 116 -1.59 18.59 -16.36
C VAL A 116 -0.77 17.35 -16.78
N GLY A 117 0.35 17.55 -17.49
CA GLY A 117 1.22 16.46 -17.97
C GLY A 117 1.99 15.72 -16.88
N LEU A 118 2.04 16.24 -15.65
CA LEU A 118 2.61 15.56 -14.49
C LEU A 118 1.62 14.58 -13.82
N GLY A 119 0.37 14.53 -14.30
CA GLY A 119 -0.70 13.69 -13.72
C GLY A 119 -0.99 12.37 -14.44
N HIS A 120 -0.19 11.96 -15.43
CA HIS A 120 -0.44 10.73 -16.20
C HIS A 120 0.75 9.77 -16.17
N GLU A 121 0.93 9.07 -15.05
CA GLU A 121 1.65 7.79 -14.98
C GLU A 121 0.94 6.76 -14.09
N VAL A 122 -0.40 6.71 -14.10
CA VAL A 122 -1.11 5.53 -13.59
C VAL A 122 -2.35 5.23 -14.41
N LYS A 123 -2.18 4.46 -15.49
CA LYS A 123 -3.06 3.37 -15.96
C LYS A 123 -2.62 2.96 -17.37
N ASP A 124 -1.94 1.82 -17.46
CA ASP A 124 -2.18 0.80 -18.49
C ASP A 124 -1.28 -0.43 -18.26
N ASP A 125 -1.51 -1.15 -17.16
CA ASP A 125 -1.10 -2.56 -17.01
C ASP A 125 -2.16 -3.36 -16.22
N PHE A 126 -3.43 -3.00 -16.41
CA PHE A 126 -4.56 -3.88 -16.11
C PHE A 126 -5.32 -4.09 -17.41
N MET A 127 -4.73 -4.86 -18.32
CA MET A 127 -5.38 -5.69 -19.35
C MET A 127 -4.30 -6.24 -20.30
N SER A 128 -3.48 -7.16 -19.82
CA SER A 128 -3.07 -8.29 -20.66
C SER A 128 -2.98 -9.53 -19.77
N LEU A 129 -3.60 -10.60 -20.27
CA LEU A 129 -3.87 -11.89 -19.64
C LEU A 129 -2.62 -12.58 -19.07
#